data_AF-A0A7S2X4F6-F1
#
_entry.id   AF-A0A7S2X4F6-F1
#
_cell.length_a   1.000
_cell.length_b   1.000
_cell.length_c   1.000
_cell.angle_alpha   90.00
_cell.angle_beta   90.00
_cell.angle_gamma   90.00
#
_symmetry.space_group_name_H-M   'P 1'
#
loop_
_entity.id
_entity.type
_entity.pdbx_description
1 polymer ?
#
loop_
_entity_poly.entity_id
_entity_poly.type
_entity_poly.pdbx_seq_one_letter_code
_entity_poly.pdbx_strand_id
1 'polypeptide(L)'
;LRLENDFGTEKSVNKVIKRMTQQMEPEQAYFKVADMYKSKDQLEKADVALRKAVKASKGSSEEAWFRRMQLKFLMKDPAGAQKLLQSAIKEAPKSQANSLTMQYARLEYTHKAEGGDHEQARTLIEKLIDN
;
A
#
# COMPACT_ATOMS: atom_id res chain seq x y z
N LEU A 1 -35.32 -4.28 6.90
CA LEU A 1 -34.18 -5.15 7.31
C LEU A 1 -32.89 -4.66 6.67
N ARG A 2 -32.34 -3.56 7.20
CA ARG A 2 -30.99 -3.05 6.91
C ARG A 2 -30.41 -2.69 8.28
N LEU A 3 -30.26 -3.72 9.10
CA LEU A 3 -29.74 -3.61 10.46
C LEU A 3 -28.25 -3.22 10.36
N GLU A 4 -27.87 -2.25 11.20
CA GLU A 4 -26.50 -1.77 11.41
C GLU A 4 -25.98 -0.86 10.28
N ASN A 5 -26.55 0.33 10.12
CA ASN A 5 -25.98 1.52 10.74
C ASN A 5 -24.48 1.38 11.00
N ASP A 6 -23.69 1.71 9.98
CA ASP A 6 -22.33 2.23 10.03
C ASP A 6 -21.57 1.97 11.33
N PHE A 7 -20.68 0.98 11.29
CA PHE A 7 -19.57 0.77 12.23
C PHE A 7 -19.20 2.05 12.99
N GLY A 8 -19.74 2.16 14.21
CA GLY A 8 -19.68 3.39 14.99
C GLY A 8 -18.24 3.86 15.23
N THR A 9 -17.93 5.09 14.78
CA THR A 9 -16.78 5.95 15.15
C THR A 9 -15.37 5.35 15.03
N GLU A 10 -14.37 6.16 14.65
CA GLU A 10 -12.93 5.81 14.70
C GLU A 10 -12.49 5.11 16.00
N LYS A 11 -13.21 5.34 17.11
CA LYS A 11 -13.03 4.66 18.40
C LYS A 11 -13.16 3.13 18.31
N SER A 12 -14.09 2.59 17.51
CA SER A 12 -14.24 1.14 17.33
C SER A 12 -13.05 0.55 16.57
N VAL A 13 -12.60 1.23 15.51
CA VAL A 13 -11.42 0.82 14.73
C VAL A 13 -10.15 0.87 15.58
N ASN A 14 -9.97 1.91 16.39
CA ASN A 14 -8.83 1.99 17.32
C ASN A 14 -8.85 0.87 18.37
N LYS A 15 -10.04 0.46 18.84
CA LYS A 15 -10.18 -0.69 19.75
C LYS A 15 -9.83 -2.02 19.07
N VAL A 16 -10.25 -2.19 17.82
CA VAL A 16 -9.90 -3.35 16.99
C VAL A 16 -8.40 -3.40 16.72
N ILE A 17 -7.78 -2.27 16.33
CA ILE A 17 -6.33 -2.16 16.14
C ILE A 17 -5.60 -2.52 17.43
N LYS A 18 -5.98 -1.93 18.56
CA LYS A 18 -5.35 -2.21 19.85
C LYS A 18 -5.41 -3.69 20.22
N ARG A 19 -6.56 -4.34 19.98
CA ARG A 19 -6.72 -5.78 20.19
C ARG A 19 -5.86 -6.60 19.22
N MET A 20 -5.81 -6.21 17.95
CA MET A 20 -4.99 -6.87 16.95
C MET A 20 -3.50 -6.75 17.28
N THR A 21 -3.00 -5.57 17.63
CA THR A 21 -1.59 -5.34 17.99
C THR A 21 -1.14 -6.10 19.26
N GLN A 22 -2.09 -6.58 20.08
CA GLN A 22 -1.78 -7.47 21.22
C GLN A 22 -1.58 -8.93 20.80
N GLN A 23 -2.02 -9.30 19.59
CA GLN A 23 -2.06 -10.68 19.10
C GLN A 23 -1.18 -10.89 17.86
N MET A 24 -0.82 -9.82 17.15
CA MET A 24 -0.02 -9.86 15.92
C MET A 24 0.88 -8.64 15.82
N GLU A 25 1.86 -8.74 14.92
CA GLU A 25 2.75 -7.64 14.58
C GLU A 25 1.97 -6.37 14.19
N PRO A 26 2.39 -5.18 14.65
CA PRO A 26 1.65 -3.94 14.41
C PRO A 26 1.35 -3.65 12.94
N GLU A 27 2.29 -3.97 12.05
CA GLU A 27 2.13 -3.92 10.59
C GLU A 27 0.92 -4.73 10.10
N GLN A 28 0.84 -6.00 10.52
CA GLN A 28 -0.22 -6.92 10.10
C GLN A 28 -1.59 -6.46 10.58
N ALA A 29 -1.67 -5.88 11.77
CA ALA A 29 -2.89 -5.25 12.27
C ALA A 29 -3.35 -4.11 11.33
N TYR A 30 -2.42 -3.26 10.88
CA TYR A 30 -2.75 -2.18 9.94
C TYR A 30 -3.15 -2.70 8.55
N PHE A 31 -2.59 -3.82 8.08
CA PHE A 31 -3.04 -4.45 6.82
C PHE A 31 -4.50 -4.92 6.90
N LYS A 32 -4.89 -5.58 8.00
CA LYS A 32 -6.29 -6.00 8.21
C LYS A 32 -7.25 -4.81 8.23
N VAL A 33 -6.83 -3.70 8.84
CA VAL A 33 -7.62 -2.46 8.85
C VAL A 33 -7.75 -1.87 7.44
N ALA A 34 -6.65 -1.85 6.68
CA ALA A 34 -6.68 -1.38 5.30
C ALA A 34 -7.62 -2.22 4.44
N ASP A 35 -7.57 -3.56 4.56
CA ASP A 35 -8.45 -4.47 3.83
C ASP A 35 -9.93 -4.25 4.20
N MET A 36 -10.23 -4.03 5.49
CA MET A 36 -11.58 -3.67 5.95
C MET A 36 -12.06 -2.33 5.38
N TYR A 37 -11.18 -1.33 5.23
CA TYR A 37 -11.55 -0.07 4.60
C TYR A 37 -11.73 -0.22 3.09
N LYS A 38 -10.89 -1.00 2.42
CA LYS A 38 -11.02 -1.33 0.99
C LYS A 38 -12.34 -2.04 0.69
N SER A 39 -12.78 -2.99 1.53
CA SER A 39 -14.05 -3.69 1.33
C SER A 39 -15.29 -2.79 1.46
N LYS A 40 -15.14 -1.61 2.05
CA LYS A 40 -16.16 -0.57 2.17
C LYS A 40 -15.96 0.59 1.19
N ASP A 41 -15.06 0.42 0.22
CA ASP A 41 -14.67 1.44 -0.76
C ASP A 41 -14.11 2.75 -0.14
N GLN A 42 -13.61 2.68 1.10
CA GLN A 42 -13.00 3.81 1.81
C GLN A 42 -11.50 3.88 1.54
N LEU A 43 -11.11 4.07 0.27
CA LEU A 43 -9.72 3.97 -0.19
C LEU A 43 -8.77 4.96 0.51
N GLU A 44 -9.21 6.18 0.82
CA GLU A 44 -8.38 7.15 1.56
C GLU A 44 -8.03 6.68 2.98
N LYS A 45 -9.01 6.09 3.68
CA LYS A 45 -8.79 5.53 5.02
C LYS A 45 -7.89 4.30 4.96
N ALA A 46 -7.99 3.51 3.90
CA ALA A 46 -7.07 2.41 3.64
C ALA A 46 -5.63 2.91 3.43
N ASP A 47 -5.40 3.99 2.67
CA ASP A 47 -4.05 4.56 2.51
C ASP A 47 -3.50 5.07 3.85
N VAL A 48 -4.33 5.72 4.66
CA VAL A 48 -3.93 6.16 6.02
C VAL A 48 -3.51 4.97 6.88
N ALA A 49 -4.25 3.86 6.83
CA ALA A 49 -3.89 2.64 7.56
C ALA A 49 -2.57 2.04 7.06
N LEU A 50 -2.38 1.91 5.74
CA LEU A 50 -1.13 1.39 5.17
C LEU A 50 0.07 2.30 5.43
N ARG A 51 -0.12 3.62 5.46
CA ARG A 51 0.92 4.58 5.87
C ARG A 51 1.34 4.37 7.33
N LYS A 52 0.40 4.01 8.21
CA LYS A 52 0.72 3.62 9.58
C LYS A 52 1.47 2.28 9.62
N ALA A 53 1.16 1.34 8.71
CA ALA A 53 1.92 0.09 8.57
C ALA A 53 3.39 0.35 8.20
N VAL A 54 3.65 1.20 7.19
CA VAL A 54 5.01 1.62 6.80
C VAL A 54 5.76 2.24 7.99
N LYS A 55 5.10 3.12 8.76
CA LYS A 55 5.71 3.73 9.95
C LYS A 55 5.99 2.71 11.05
N ALA A 56 5.08 1.75 11.26
CA ALA A 56 5.24 0.70 12.26
C ALA A 56 6.43 -0.22 11.92
N SER A 57 6.63 -0.52 10.64
CA SER A 57 7.80 -1.26 10.15
C SER A 57 9.04 -0.38 9.95
N LYS A 58 9.04 0.90 10.36
CA LYS A 58 10.14 1.85 10.12
C LYS A 58 10.61 1.91 8.66
N GLY A 59 9.70 1.74 7.70
CA GLY A 59 9.99 1.78 6.27
C GLY A 59 10.52 0.47 5.66
N SER A 60 10.78 -0.59 6.44
CA SER A 60 11.40 -1.83 5.94
C SER A 60 10.42 -2.89 5.40
N SER A 61 9.11 -2.69 5.51
CA SER A 61 8.12 -3.61 4.97
C SER A 61 7.86 -3.32 3.49
N GLU A 62 8.37 -4.17 2.62
CA GLU A 62 8.09 -4.11 1.18
C GLU A 62 6.59 -4.28 0.90
N GLU A 63 5.93 -5.18 1.63
CA GLU A 63 4.49 -5.41 1.48
C GLU A 63 3.68 -4.16 1.80
N ALA A 64 4.07 -3.40 2.83
CA ALA A 64 3.41 -2.15 3.17
C ALA A 64 3.52 -1.12 2.03
N TRP A 65 4.70 -0.97 1.44
CA TRP A 65 4.90 -0.09 0.29
C TRP A 65 4.13 -0.55 -0.94
N PHE A 66 4.21 -1.85 -1.26
CA PHE A 66 3.51 -2.44 -2.39
C PHE A 66 1.99 -2.24 -2.31
N ARG A 67 1.39 -2.55 -1.16
CA ARG A 67 -0.06 -2.37 -0.94
C ARG A 67 -0.48 -0.90 -1.09
N ARG A 68 0.37 0.06 -0.69
CA ARG A 68 0.09 1.50 -0.89
C ARG A 68 0.16 1.91 -2.35
N MET A 69 1.17 1.47 -3.08
CA MET A 69 1.30 1.74 -4.51
C MET A 69 0.13 1.12 -5.28
N GLN A 70 -0.24 -0.12 -4.99
CA GLN A 70 -1.41 -0.77 -5.58
C GLN A 70 -2.70 0.02 -5.30
N LEU A 71 -2.88 0.50 -4.08
CA LEU A 71 -4.05 1.30 -3.71
C LEU A 71 -4.11 2.62 -4.51
N LYS A 72 -2.97 3.23 -4.84
CA LYS A 72 -2.91 4.41 -5.70
C LYS A 72 -3.37 4.14 -7.12
N PHE A 73 -3.02 2.98 -7.69
CA PHE A 73 -3.60 2.55 -8.97
C PHE A 73 -5.12 2.37 -8.86
N LEU A 74 -5.63 1.73 -7.80
CA LEU A 74 -7.09 1.60 -7.59
C LEU A 74 -7.81 2.96 -7.48
N MET A 75 -7.12 3.98 -6.95
CA MET A 75 -7.62 5.36 -6.88
C MET A 75 -7.45 6.14 -8.20
N LYS A 76 -6.96 5.51 -9.27
CA LYS A 76 -6.60 6.15 -10.56
C LYS A 76 -5.59 7.30 -10.40
N ASP A 77 -4.65 7.12 -9.47
CA ASP A 77 -3.57 8.07 -9.15
C ASP A 77 -2.18 7.43 -9.40
N PRO A 78 -1.83 7.09 -10.66
CA PRO A 78 -0.53 6.49 -10.98
C PRO A 78 0.64 7.44 -10.65
N ALA A 79 0.46 8.75 -10.79
CA ALA A 79 1.45 9.74 -10.38
C ALA A 79 1.72 9.69 -8.86
N GLY A 80 0.68 9.49 -8.05
CA GLY A 80 0.82 9.23 -6.62
C GLY A 80 1.55 7.92 -6.31
N ALA A 81 1.32 6.87 -7.09
CA ALA A 81 2.06 5.61 -6.97
C ALA A 81 3.56 5.81 -7.26
N GLN A 82 3.90 6.56 -8.31
CA GLN A 82 5.28 6.87 -8.68
C GLN A 82 6.00 7.67 -7.57
N LYS A 83 5.32 8.67 -6.99
CA LYS A 83 5.86 9.43 -5.85
C LYS A 83 6.10 8.53 -4.64
N LEU A 84 5.21 7.57 -4.38
CA LEU A 84 5.40 6.58 -3.32
C LEU A 84 6.59 5.68 -3.57
N LEU A 85 6.84 5.24 -4.81
CA LEU A 85 8.05 4.47 -5.15
C LEU A 85 9.32 5.27 -4.80
N GLN A 86 9.37 6.54 -5.18
CA GLN A 86 10.52 7.41 -4.87
C GLN A 86 10.73 7.58 -3.35
N SER A 87 9.66 7.69 -2.57
CA SER A 87 9.73 7.70 -1.11
C SER A 87 10.19 6.35 -0.56
N ALA A 88 9.66 5.24 -1.09
CA ALA A 88 10.01 3.89 -0.65
C ALA A 88 11.51 3.60 -0.87
N ILE A 89 12.06 3.97 -2.03
CA ILE A 89 13.50 3.81 -2.32
C ILE A 89 14.39 4.64 -1.37
N LYS A 90 13.90 5.78 -0.87
CA LYS A 90 14.64 6.63 0.08
C LYS A 90 14.56 6.14 1.52
N GLU A 91 13.41 5.61 1.92
CA GLU A 91 13.13 5.19 3.32
C GLU A 91 13.47 3.72 3.59
N ALA A 92 13.33 2.85 2.59
CA ALA A 92 13.59 1.42 2.73
C ALA A 92 15.10 1.10 2.72
N PRO A 93 15.52 -0.05 3.27
CA PRO A 93 16.88 -0.54 3.13
C PRO A 93 17.30 -0.65 1.64
N LYS A 94 18.55 -0.30 1.32
CA LYS A 94 19.07 -0.33 -0.05
C LYS A 94 18.91 -1.69 -0.75
N SER A 95 18.96 -2.78 0.01
CA SER A 95 18.73 -4.14 -0.51
C SER A 95 17.33 -4.35 -1.09
N GLN A 96 16.35 -3.54 -0.70
CA GLN A 96 14.96 -3.64 -1.13
C GLN A 96 14.62 -2.74 -2.33
N ALA A 97 15.50 -1.79 -2.69
CA ALA A 97 15.22 -0.81 -3.75
C ALA A 97 14.89 -1.47 -5.09
N ASN A 98 15.65 -2.50 -5.47
CA ASN A 98 15.42 -3.25 -6.72
C ASN A 98 14.12 -4.06 -6.66
N SER A 99 13.85 -4.71 -5.53
CA SER A 99 12.60 -5.46 -5.30
C SER A 99 11.37 -4.56 -5.42
N LEU A 100 11.39 -3.39 -4.76
CA LEU A 100 10.31 -2.41 -4.79
C LEU A 100 10.10 -1.84 -6.20
N THR A 101 11.17 -1.58 -6.94
CA THR A 101 11.11 -1.11 -8.32
C THR A 101 10.49 -2.16 -9.23
N MET A 102 10.88 -3.44 -9.09
CA MET A 102 10.31 -4.55 -9.85
C MET A 102 8.81 -4.74 -9.54
N GLN A 103 8.44 -4.65 -8.26
CA GLN A 103 7.04 -4.73 -7.83
C GLN A 103 6.20 -3.57 -8.39
N TYR A 104 6.76 -2.36 -8.43
CA TYR A 104 6.11 -1.22 -9.07
C TYR A 104 5.94 -1.41 -10.58
N ALA A 105 6.97 -1.86 -11.28
CA ALA A 105 6.89 -2.16 -12.72
C ALA A 105 5.81 -3.23 -13.01
N ARG A 106 5.66 -4.23 -12.13
CA ARG A 106 4.55 -5.18 -12.21
C ARG A 106 3.19 -4.49 -12.08
N LEU A 107 3.03 -3.54 -11.16
CA LEU A 107 1.78 -2.79 -11.00
C LEU A 107 1.44 -1.97 -12.25
N GLU A 108 2.42 -1.27 -12.82
CA GLU A 108 2.29 -0.56 -14.09
C GLU A 108 1.79 -1.47 -15.22
N TYR A 109 2.29 -2.72 -15.26
CA TYR A 109 1.85 -3.69 -16.24
C TYR A 109 0.42 -4.20 -15.99
N THR A 110 0.07 -4.51 -14.74
CA THR A 110 -1.22 -5.12 -14.39
C THR A 110 -2.38 -4.12 -14.31
N HIS A 111 -2.11 -2.86 -13.99
CA HIS A 111 -3.13 -1.82 -13.78
C HIS A 111 -3.26 -0.86 -14.97
N LYS A 112 -3.17 -1.38 -16.20
CA LYS A 112 -3.31 -0.58 -17.43
C LYS A 112 -4.66 0.14 -17.50
N ALA A 113 -5.74 -0.50 -17.04
CA ALA A 113 -7.09 0.08 -17.06
C ALA A 113 -7.22 1.28 -16.11
N GLU A 114 -6.36 1.37 -15.11
CA GLU A 114 -6.33 2.39 -14.08
C GLU A 114 -5.23 3.45 -14.29
N GLY A 115 -4.58 3.44 -15.47
CA GLY A 115 -3.57 4.42 -15.87
C GLY A 115 -2.12 3.94 -15.77
N GLY A 116 -1.89 2.64 -15.65
CA GLY A 116 -0.55 2.07 -15.74
C GLY A 116 0.07 2.15 -17.14
N ASP A 117 1.39 2.35 -17.20
CA ASP A 117 2.16 2.50 -18.43
C ASP A 117 3.11 1.29 -18.65
N HIS A 118 2.80 0.51 -19.68
CA HIS A 118 3.57 -0.67 -20.07
C HIS A 118 4.98 -0.34 -20.55
N GLU A 119 5.18 0.78 -21.22
CA GLU A 119 6.49 1.21 -21.68
C GLU A 119 7.32 1.69 -20.49
N GLN A 120 6.71 2.41 -19.55
CA GLN A 120 7.37 2.76 -18.28
C GLN A 120 7.76 1.51 -17.49
N ALA A 121 6.90 0.49 -17.42
CA ALA A 121 7.22 -0.79 -16.78
C ALA A 121 8.44 -1.46 -17.43
N ARG A 122 8.50 -1.50 -18.77
CA ARG A 122 9.63 -2.05 -19.52
C ARG A 122 10.92 -1.29 -19.24
N THR A 123 10.90 0.02 -19.34
CA THR A 123 12.08 0.86 -19.05
C THR A 123 12.58 0.66 -17.62
N LEU A 124 11.68 0.48 -16.64
CA LEU A 124 12.09 0.19 -15.27
C LEU A 124 12.74 -1.19 -15.14
N ILE A 125 12.20 -2.22 -15.82
CA ILE A 125 12.76 -3.57 -15.82
C ILE A 125 14.13 -3.59 -16.51
N GLU A 126 14.28 -2.92 -17.67
CA GLU A 126 15.55 -2.80 -18.39
C GLU A 126 16.63 -2.17 -17.51
N LYS A 127 16.31 -1.06 -16.83
CA LYS A 127 17.23 -0.40 -15.87
C LYS A 127 17.62 -1.28 -14.68
N LEU A 128 16.81 -2.28 -14.33
CA LEU A 128 17.14 -3.24 -13.28
C LEU A 128 18.03 -4.36 -13.78
N ILE A 129 17.99 -4.67 -15.07
CA ILE A 129 18.84 -5.70 -15.71
C ILE A 129 20.21 -5.13 -16.08
N ASP A 130 20.26 -3.85 -16.47
CA ASP A 130 21.49 -3.16 -16.88
C ASP A 130 22.40 -2.74 -15.70
N ASN A 131 21.90 -2.80 -14.46
CA ASN A 131 22.62 -2.49 -13.21
C ASN A 131 23.20 -3.74 -12.54
#